data_AF-A0A2P6QWP3-F1
#
_entry.id   AF-A0A2P6QWP3-F1
#
_cell.length_a   1.000
_cell.length_b   1.000
_cell.length_c   1.000
_cell.angle_alpha   90.00
_cell.angle_beta   90.00
_cell.angle_gamma   90.00
#
_symmetry.space_group_name_H-M   'P 1'
#
loop_
_entity.id
_entity.type
_entity.pdbx_description
1 polymer ?
#
loop_
_entity_poly.entity_id
_entity_poly.type
_entity_poly.pdbx_seq_one_letter_code
_entity_poly.pdbx_strand_id
1 'polypeptide(L)'
;MLRRCIAQKEVPSILSHCHTLACGGHFGGKKTAFKVLSCGFYWPTLFKDAYAYVSTCDRCQRSGNIASRNQMPLTNIMEVEIFDCWGIDFIGPFPSSYGNQYILVGVDYVSKWVEAIASAKNDHNVSSSSRRTFFKGMALQEPS
;
A
#
# COMPACT_ATOMS: atom_id res chain seq x y z
N MET A 1 -34.60 27.75 -0.36
CA MET A 1 -34.86 26.30 -0.19
C MET A 1 -34.87 25.99 1.30
N LEU A 2 -36.01 25.57 1.84
CA LEU A 2 -36.14 25.19 3.25
C LEU A 2 -35.78 23.70 3.41
N ARG A 3 -35.07 23.35 4.49
CA ARG A 3 -34.74 21.96 4.84
C ARG A 3 -35.44 21.61 6.15
N ARG A 4 -35.90 20.37 6.27
CA ARG A 4 -36.51 19.85 7.50
C ARG A 4 -35.40 19.63 8.53
N CYS A 5 -35.51 20.31 9.66
CA CYS A 5 -34.65 20.03 10.81
C CYS A 5 -35.02 18.67 11.40
N ILE A 6 -34.01 17.84 11.67
CA ILE A 6 -34.20 16.46 12.12
C ILE A 6 -33.93 16.32 13.62
N ALA A 7 -34.75 15.52 14.31
CA ALA A 7 -34.54 15.17 15.70
C ALA A 7 -33.42 14.14 15.85
N GLN A 8 -32.66 14.18 16.95
CA GLN A 8 -31.51 13.28 17.15
C GLN A 8 -31.82 11.79 16.96
N LYS A 9 -33.02 11.34 17.35
CA LYS A 9 -33.45 9.94 17.21
C LYS A 9 -33.51 9.44 15.76
N GLU A 10 -33.69 10.35 14.79
CA GLU A 10 -33.81 10.02 13.36
C GLU A 10 -32.45 10.06 12.64
N VAL A 11 -31.45 10.72 13.22
CA VAL A 11 -30.11 10.92 12.62
C VAL A 11 -29.44 9.61 12.18
N PRO A 12 -29.40 8.54 13.00
CA PRO A 12 -28.74 7.30 12.61
C PRO A 12 -29.37 6.64 11.37
N SER A 13 -30.70 6.70 11.26
CA SER A 13 -31.43 6.13 10.13
C SER A 13 -31.14 6.88 8.84
N ILE A 14 -31.14 8.22 8.90
CA ILE A 14 -30.84 9.07 7.73
C ILE A 14 -29.39 8.90 7.27
N LEU A 15 -28.43 8.87 8.20
CA LEU A 15 -27.02 8.64 7.87
C LEU A 15 -26.80 7.26 7.25
N SER A 16 -27.42 6.22 7.81
CA SER A 16 -27.39 4.87 7.25
C SER A 16 -27.94 4.83 5.82
N HIS A 17 -29.09 5.47 5.58
CA HIS A 17 -29.69 5.55 4.25
C HIS A 17 -28.77 6.28 3.26
N CYS A 18 -28.22 7.43 3.66
CA CYS A 18 -27.39 8.27 2.79
C CYS A 18 -25.96 7.76 2.58
N HIS A 19 -25.53 6.74 3.31
CA HIS A 19 -24.19 6.16 3.20
C HIS A 19 -24.21 4.72 2.68
N THR A 20 -25.01 3.84 3.28
CA THR A 20 -24.93 2.38 3.12
C THR A 20 -25.78 1.86 1.97
N LEU A 21 -26.94 2.48 1.71
CA LEU A 21 -27.85 1.99 0.68
C LEU A 21 -27.38 2.34 -0.74
N ALA A 22 -28.05 1.77 -1.75
CA ALA A 22 -27.70 1.95 -3.17
C ALA A 22 -27.53 3.42 -3.59
N CYS A 23 -28.26 4.34 -2.94
CA CYS A 23 -28.18 5.78 -3.20
C CYS A 23 -27.02 6.50 -2.47
N GLY A 24 -26.35 5.85 -1.51
CA GLY A 24 -25.31 6.40 -0.64
C GLY A 24 -23.88 6.02 -1.02
N GLY A 25 -23.69 4.85 -1.68
CA GLY A 25 -22.44 4.50 -2.37
C GLY A 25 -21.17 4.44 -1.51
N HIS A 26 -21.29 4.35 -0.18
CA HIS A 26 -20.17 4.33 0.76
C HIS A 26 -19.17 5.49 0.60
N PHE A 27 -19.66 6.67 0.21
CA PHE A 27 -18.79 7.84 0.07
C PHE A 27 -18.30 8.38 1.43
N GLY A 28 -17.21 9.16 1.38
CA GLY A 28 -16.66 9.86 2.55
C GLY A 28 -17.65 10.83 3.19
N GLY A 29 -17.42 11.18 4.47
CA GLY A 29 -18.35 11.96 5.30
C GLY A 29 -18.87 13.25 4.66
N LYS A 30 -18.03 14.00 3.92
CA LYS A 30 -18.45 15.21 3.18
C LYS A 30 -19.54 14.91 2.14
N LYS A 31 -19.37 13.86 1.33
CA LYS A 31 -20.34 13.47 0.31
C LYS A 31 -21.62 12.92 0.94
N THR A 32 -21.50 12.15 2.02
CA THR A 32 -22.66 11.70 2.81
C THR A 32 -23.46 12.89 3.36
N ALA A 33 -22.80 13.89 3.95
CA ALA A 33 -23.47 15.11 4.43
C ALA A 33 -24.18 15.88 3.30
N PHE A 34 -23.55 16.01 2.13
CA PHE A 34 -24.21 16.63 0.97
C PHE A 34 -25.41 15.82 0.48
N LYS A 35 -25.35 14.49 0.52
CA LYS A 35 -26.49 13.64 0.18
C LYS A 35 -27.67 13.91 1.13
N VAL A 36 -27.42 14.00 2.43
CA VAL A 36 -28.45 14.38 3.41
C VAL A 36 -29.09 15.73 3.07
N LEU A 37 -28.27 16.75 2.76
CA LEU A 37 -28.76 18.07 2.35
C LEU A 37 -29.59 18.03 1.07
N SER A 38 -29.23 17.15 0.12
CA SER A 38 -29.97 16.94 -1.14
C SER A 38 -31.31 16.22 -0.91
N CYS A 39 -31.41 15.41 0.13
CA CYS A 39 -32.66 14.80 0.58
C CYS A 39 -33.56 15.78 1.37
N GLY A 40 -33.16 17.05 1.51
CA GLY A 40 -33.94 18.08 2.20
C GLY A 40 -33.84 18.04 3.73
N PHE A 41 -32.89 17.30 4.29
CA PHE A 41 -32.69 17.19 5.73
C PHE A 41 -31.54 18.06 6.22
N TYR A 42 -31.62 18.51 7.46
CA TYR A 42 -30.58 19.31 8.11
C TYR A 42 -30.58 19.11 9.63
N TRP A 43 -29.41 19.25 10.23
CA TRP A 43 -29.22 19.51 11.67
C TRP A 43 -27.86 20.17 11.89
N PRO A 44 -27.64 20.89 13.00
CA PRO A 44 -26.43 21.71 13.19
C PRO A 44 -25.10 20.95 13.10
N THR A 45 -25.07 19.69 13.55
CA THR A 45 -23.85 18.85 13.60
C THR A 45 -23.69 17.92 12.41
N LEU A 46 -24.48 18.09 11.33
CA LEU A 46 -24.54 17.18 10.18
C LEU A 46 -23.19 16.70 9.66
N PHE A 47 -22.27 17.62 9.38
CA PHE A 47 -20.96 17.25 8.84
C PHE A 47 -20.16 16.43 9.85
N LYS A 48 -20.13 16.85 11.12
CA LYS A 48 -19.44 16.13 12.20
C LYS A 48 -19.98 14.71 12.36
N ASP A 49 -21.31 14.57 12.39
CA ASP A 49 -21.96 13.27 12.58
C ASP A 49 -21.79 12.37 11.36
N ALA A 50 -21.81 12.93 10.14
CA ALA A 50 -21.52 12.18 8.93
C ALA A 50 -20.08 11.66 8.90
N TYR A 51 -19.09 12.47 9.29
CA TYR A 51 -17.71 12.01 9.41
C TYR A 51 -17.55 10.92 10.47
N ALA A 52 -18.15 11.10 11.65
CA ALA A 52 -18.14 10.10 12.71
C ALA A 52 -18.77 8.78 12.24
N TYR A 53 -19.94 8.85 11.61
CA TYR A 53 -20.64 7.67 11.07
C TYR A 53 -19.79 6.92 10.04
N VAL A 54 -19.26 7.61 9.03
CA VAL A 54 -18.41 6.98 8.00
C VAL A 54 -17.14 6.38 8.61
N SER A 55 -16.55 7.03 9.63
CA SER A 55 -15.36 6.52 10.31
C SER A 55 -15.60 5.19 11.05
N THR A 56 -16.86 4.85 11.35
CA THR A 56 -17.25 3.59 12.00
C THR A 56 -17.74 2.51 11.02
N CYS A 57 -17.81 2.81 9.72
CA CYS A 57 -18.29 1.85 8.72
C CYS A 57 -17.21 0.79 8.43
N ASP A 58 -17.45 -0.47 8.82
CA ASP A 58 -16.54 -1.61 8.62
C ASP A 58 -16.11 -1.77 7.15
N ARG A 59 -17.06 -1.71 6.21
CA ARG A 59 -16.76 -1.81 4.76
C ARG A 59 -15.79 -0.71 4.30
N CYS A 60 -16.03 0.53 4.72
CA CYS A 60 -15.16 1.65 4.37
C CYS A 60 -13.80 1.57 5.06
N GLN A 61 -13.72 1.00 6.27
CA GLN A 61 -12.45 0.80 6.95
C GLN A 61 -11.60 -0.29 6.28
N ARG A 62 -12.22 -1.40 5.86
CA ARG A 62 -11.51 -2.50 5.18
C ARG A 62 -11.09 -2.15 3.76
N SER A 63 -11.93 -1.42 3.03
CA SER A 63 -11.66 -1.02 1.64
C SER A 63 -11.04 0.37 1.50
N GLY A 64 -10.86 1.09 2.60
CA GLY A 64 -10.30 2.44 2.59
C GLY A 64 -8.84 2.42 2.15
N ASN A 65 -8.45 3.42 1.36
CA ASN A 65 -7.04 3.59 1.02
C ASN A 65 -6.20 3.82 2.28
N ILE A 66 -4.97 3.29 2.27
CA ILE A 66 -3.94 3.60 3.25
C ILE A 66 -3.79 5.13 3.27
N ALA A 67 -4.26 5.76 4.35
CA ALA A 67 -4.14 7.20 4.50
C ALA A 67 -2.66 7.60 4.47
N SER A 68 -2.31 8.75 3.91
CA SER A 68 -0.91 9.22 3.83
C SER A 68 -0.19 9.20 5.19
N ARG A 69 -0.93 9.33 6.31
CA ARG A 69 -0.39 9.16 7.68
C ARG A 69 0.23 7.78 7.97
N ASN A 70 -0.16 6.75 7.22
CA ASN A 70 0.34 5.39 7.34
C ASN A 70 1.52 5.13 6.38
N GLN A 71 1.89 6.10 5.53
CA GLN A 71 3.11 5.99 4.73
C GLN A 71 4.30 6.09 5.67
N MET A 72 5.21 5.10 5.60
CA MET A 72 6.47 5.20 6.31
C MET A 72 7.25 6.41 5.76
N PRO A 73 7.87 7.24 6.63
CA PRO A 73 8.76 8.29 6.18
C PRO A 73 9.88 7.68 5.34
N LEU A 74 10.09 8.21 4.13
CA LEU A 74 11.26 7.83 3.33
C LEU A 74 12.49 8.47 3.97
N THR A 75 13.32 7.67 4.61
CA THR A 75 14.64 8.09 5.08
C THR A 75 15.63 7.98 3.94
N ASN A 76 16.37 9.06 3.65
CA ASN A 76 17.49 8.97 2.73
C ASN A 76 18.51 7.95 3.26
N ILE A 77 19.00 7.09 2.37
CA ILE A 77 20.08 6.16 2.68
C ILE A 77 21.35 7.01 2.91
N MET A 78 21.94 6.88 4.11
CA MET A 78 23.20 7.54 4.48
C MET A 78 24.34 7.08 3.56
N GLU A 79 25.43 7.86 3.48
CA GLU A 79 26.63 7.61 2.67
C GLU A 79 27.04 6.12 2.69
N VAL A 80 26.79 5.43 1.57
CA VAL A 80 27.16 4.02 1.34
C VAL A 80 28.16 3.99 0.20
N GLU A 81 29.24 3.23 0.38
CA GLU A 81 30.26 3.02 -0.65
C GLU A 81 29.81 1.97 -1.67
N ILE A 82 30.54 1.87 -2.78
CA ILE A 82 30.25 0.87 -3.80
C ILE A 82 30.38 -0.53 -3.19
N PHE A 83 29.37 -1.39 -3.40
CA PHE A 83 29.26 -2.74 -2.86
C PHE A 83 28.86 -2.88 -1.38
N ASP A 84 28.53 -1.80 -0.67
CA ASP A 84 28.02 -1.87 0.71
C ASP A 84 26.57 -2.39 0.80
N CYS A 85 25.76 -2.09 -0.21
CA CYS A 85 24.32 -2.38 -0.20
C CYS A 85 23.90 -3.08 -1.49
N TRP A 86 23.22 -4.22 -1.35
CA TRP A 86 22.69 -4.98 -2.49
C TRP A 86 21.19 -5.24 -2.36
N GLY A 87 20.45 -5.01 -3.45
CA GLY A 87 19.07 -5.44 -3.61
C GLY A 87 19.03 -6.82 -4.24
N ILE A 88 18.37 -7.79 -3.60
CA ILE A 88 18.28 -9.17 -4.10
C ILE A 88 16.82 -9.52 -4.35
N ASP A 89 16.52 -10.05 -5.54
CA ASP A 89 15.17 -10.46 -5.90
C ASP A 89 15.15 -11.69 -6.82
N PHE A 90 14.04 -12.42 -6.84
CA PHE A 90 13.79 -13.50 -7.78
C PHE A 90 12.85 -13.04 -8.89
N ILE A 91 13.25 -13.29 -10.13
CA ILE A 91 12.41 -13.07 -11.30
C ILE A 91 11.99 -14.43 -11.86
N GLY A 92 10.68 -14.61 -12.11
CA GLY A 92 10.11 -15.83 -12.66
C GLY A 92 8.69 -16.11 -12.13
N PRO A 93 8.12 -17.30 -12.43
CA PRO A 93 8.75 -18.41 -13.16
C PRO A 93 8.81 -18.20 -14.68
N PHE A 94 9.88 -18.69 -15.29
CA PHE A 94 10.12 -18.75 -16.74
C PHE A 94 9.95 -20.18 -17.27
N PRO A 95 9.84 -20.38 -18.60
CA PRO A 95 9.99 -21.70 -19.20
C PRO A 95 11.27 -22.39 -18.72
N SER A 96 11.16 -23.68 -18.37
CA SER A 96 12.28 -24.41 -17.80
C SER A 96 13.44 -24.52 -18.78
N SER A 97 14.63 -24.12 -18.34
CA SER A 97 15.90 -24.30 -19.04
C SER A 97 16.85 -25.07 -18.14
N TYR A 98 17.20 -26.29 -18.53
CA TYR A 98 18.02 -27.20 -17.72
C TYR A 98 17.51 -27.39 -16.27
N GLY A 99 16.18 -27.36 -16.08
CA GLY A 99 15.55 -27.49 -14.76
C GLY A 99 15.47 -26.18 -13.96
N ASN A 100 15.98 -25.07 -14.48
CA ASN A 100 15.88 -23.75 -13.86
C ASN A 100 14.68 -22.97 -14.41
N GLN A 101 13.90 -22.37 -13.51
CA GLN A 101 12.71 -21.59 -13.84
C GLN A 101 12.76 -20.17 -13.27
N TYR A 102 13.76 -19.87 -12.44
CA TYR A 102 13.90 -18.57 -11.79
C TYR A 102 15.30 -18.02 -12.05
N ILE A 103 15.41 -16.69 -11.96
CA ILE A 103 16.68 -15.98 -11.95
C ILE A 103 16.76 -15.21 -10.64
N LEU A 104 17.73 -15.53 -9.79
CA LEU A 104 18.09 -14.71 -8.64
C LEU A 104 18.97 -13.57 -9.12
N VAL A 105 18.54 -12.34 -8.92
CA VAL A 105 19.26 -11.13 -9.32
C VAL A 105 19.73 -10.40 -8.07
N GLY A 106 21.02 -10.08 -8.02
CA GLY A 106 21.62 -9.17 -7.05
C GLY A 106 22.05 -7.89 -7.76
N VAL A 107 21.64 -6.73 -7.25
CA VAL A 107 21.99 -5.41 -7.78
C VAL A 107 22.63 -4.57 -6.71
N ASP A 108 23.85 -4.10 -6.95
CA ASP A 108 24.50 -3.10 -6.08
C ASP A 108 23.73 -1.77 -6.15
N TYR A 109 23.40 -1.21 -5.00
CA TYR A 109 22.57 0.00 -4.93
C TYR A 109 23.28 1.23 -5.48
N VAL A 110 24.62 1.31 -5.41
CA VAL A 110 25.40 2.49 -5.77
C VAL A 110 25.83 2.45 -7.25
N SER A 111 26.63 1.47 -7.63
CA SER A 111 27.15 1.30 -9.00
C SER A 111 26.11 0.80 -10.00
N LYS A 112 25.00 0.22 -9.51
CA LYS A 112 24.01 -0.51 -10.32
C LYS A 112 24.58 -1.76 -11.02
N TRP A 113 25.71 -2.28 -10.56
CA TRP A 113 26.24 -3.55 -11.03
C TRP A 113 25.25 -4.70 -10.76
N VAL A 114 25.10 -5.61 -11.71
CA VAL A 114 24.12 -6.70 -11.67
C VAL A 114 24.82 -8.05 -11.77
N GLU A 115 24.47 -8.95 -10.86
CA GLU A 115 24.78 -10.37 -10.95
C GLU A 115 23.50 -11.20 -10.99
N ALA A 116 23.48 -12.27 -11.79
CA ALA A 116 22.30 -13.09 -11.99
C ALA A 116 22.66 -14.59 -11.94
N ILE A 117 21.86 -15.38 -11.23
CA ILE A 117 22.05 -16.82 -11.05
C ILE A 117 20.76 -17.55 -11.42
N ALA A 118 20.84 -18.52 -12.34
CA ALA A 118 19.72 -19.38 -12.67
C ALA A 118 19.43 -20.35 -11.51
N SER A 119 18.14 -20.53 -11.18
CA SER A 119 17.70 -21.39 -10.09
C SER A 119 16.45 -22.18 -10.44
N ALA A 120 16.39 -23.41 -9.93
CA ALA A 120 15.20 -24.25 -9.96
C ALA A 120 14.13 -23.82 -8.93
N LYS A 121 14.53 -23.10 -7.88
CA LYS A 121 13.67 -22.70 -6.75
C LYS A 121 13.85 -21.22 -6.40
N ASN A 122 12.80 -20.60 -5.88
CA ASN A 122 12.80 -19.23 -5.38
C ASN A 122 12.75 -19.16 -3.84
N ASP A 123 13.49 -20.05 -3.17
CA ASP A 123 13.48 -20.17 -1.71
C ASP A 123 14.67 -19.47 -1.03
N HIS A 124 14.61 -19.36 0.30
CA HIS A 124 15.66 -18.70 1.08
C HIS A 124 16.99 -19.46 1.12
N ASN A 125 17.00 -20.76 0.80
CA ASN A 125 18.23 -21.56 0.77
C ASN A 125 19.08 -21.15 -0.43
N VAL A 126 18.43 -20.88 -1.56
CA VAL A 126 19.10 -20.38 -2.78
C VAL A 126 19.69 -18.98 -2.54
N SER A 127 18.95 -18.08 -1.89
CA SER A 127 19.46 -16.74 -1.60
C SER A 127 20.61 -16.73 -0.60
N SER A 128 20.54 -17.56 0.45
CA SER A 128 21.61 -17.66 1.46
C SER A 128 22.89 -18.31 0.92
N SER A 129 22.78 -19.37 0.12
CA SER A 129 23.94 -20.04 -0.50
C SER A 129 24.64 -19.16 -1.55
N SER A 130 23.88 -18.35 -2.27
CA SER A 130 24.41 -17.46 -3.31
C SER A 130 25.12 -16.22 -2.77
N ARG A 131 25.02 -15.92 -1.47
CA ARG A 131 25.72 -14.77 -0.83
C ARG A 131 27.21 -14.77 -1.15
N ARG A 132 27.87 -15.93 -1.06
CA ARG A 132 29.31 -16.03 -1.34
C ARG A 132 29.67 -15.72 -2.79
N THR A 133 28.74 -15.87 -3.73
CA THR A 133 28.95 -15.54 -5.14
C THR A 133 28.86 -14.03 -5.34
N PHE A 134 27.79 -13.40 -4.82
CA PHE A 134 27.59 -11.95 -4.91
C PHE A 134 28.68 -11.13 -4.23
N PHE A 135 29.18 -11.58 -3.07
CA PHE A 135 30.25 -10.88 -2.35
C PHE A 135 31.67 -11.19 -2.86
N LYS A 136 31.82 -12.15 -3.78
CA LYS A 136 33.14 -12.43 -4.39
C LYS A 136 33.56 -11.40 -5.43
N GLY A 137 32.60 -10.71 -6.08
CA GLY A 137 32.88 -9.62 -7.02
C GLY A 137 33.72 -8.49 -6.39
N MET A 138 33.57 -8.26 -5.08
CA MET A 138 34.33 -7.26 -4.33
C MET A 138 35.84 -7.54 -4.31
N ALA A 139 36.24 -8.81 -4.19
CA ALA A 139 37.65 -9.19 -3.98
C ALA A 139 38.51 -9.15 -5.26
N LEU A 140 37.91 -9.00 -6.43
CA LEU A 140 38.62 -8.91 -7.71
C LEU A 140 38.80 -7.46 -8.21
N GLN A 141 38.33 -6.47 -7.44
CA GLN A 141 38.25 -5.08 -7.89
C GLN A 141 38.98 -4.06 -7.00
N GLU A 142 39.71 -4.52 -5.97
CA GLU A 142 40.69 -3.69 -5.28
C GLU A 142 41.77 -3.24 -6.28
N PRO A 143 41.95 -1.93 -6.54
CA PRO A 143 43.02 -1.47 -7.41
C PRO A 143 44.37 -1.66 -6.70
N SER A 144 45.34 -2.20 -7.43
CA SER A 144 46.76 -2.24 -7.04
C SER A 144 47.34 -0.85 -6.80
#